data_AF-A0AA87FIL4-F1
#
_entry.id   AF-A0AA87FIL4-F1
#
_cell.length_a   1.000
_cell.length_b   1.000
_cell.length_c   1.000
_cell.angle_alpha   90.00
_cell.angle_beta   90.00
_cell.angle_gamma   90.00
#
_symmetry.space_group_name_H-M   'P 1'
#
loop_
_entity.id
_entity.type
_entity.pdbx_description
1 polymer ?
#
loop_
_entity_poly.entity_id
_entity_poly.type
_entity_poly.pdbx_seq_one_letter_code
_entity_poly.pdbx_strand_id
1 'polypeptide(L)'
;MDGMRKSLIDEFSAIYILNLKGAIRGKTKEQSKIEGGNIFDIMTGVTIVILVKDTSKKQQGILHYLDIGDGLTKNEKLSKLEVNPYFSRILSMILSSLICFICSSASANKSS
;
A
#
# COMPACT_ATOMS: atom_id res chain seq x y z
N MET A 1 17.73 13.73 2.39
CA MET A 1 16.61 14.11 3.29
C MET A 1 15.51 13.07 3.11
N ASP A 2 15.51 12.03 3.93
CA ASP A 2 14.57 10.89 3.81
C ASP A 2 13.73 10.70 5.07
N GLY A 3 13.70 11.71 5.95
CA GLY A 3 13.11 11.65 7.30
C GLY A 3 11.66 11.15 7.31
N MET A 4 10.83 11.67 6.39
CA MET A 4 9.49 11.18 6.03
C MET A 4 9.37 9.65 6.08
N ARG A 5 10.06 9.03 5.13
CA ARG A 5 9.95 7.60 4.84
C ARG A 5 10.55 6.76 5.96
N LYS A 6 11.64 7.22 6.56
CA LYS A 6 12.29 6.52 7.67
C LYS A 6 11.38 6.48 8.91
N SER A 7 10.80 7.61 9.30
CA SER A 7 9.87 7.65 10.42
C SER A 7 8.66 6.75 10.25
N LEU A 8 8.11 6.66 9.03
CA LEU A 8 6.98 5.75 8.76
C LEU A 8 7.38 4.28 8.94
N ILE A 9 8.53 3.87 8.42
CA ILE A 9 9.01 2.48 8.53
C ILE A 9 9.32 2.11 10.00
N ASP A 10 9.80 3.06 10.79
CA ASP A 10 10.13 2.83 12.19
C ASP A 10 8.88 2.81 13.09
N GLU A 11 7.80 3.51 12.71
CA GLU A 11 6.56 3.60 13.51
C GLU A 11 5.52 2.52 13.19
N PHE A 12 5.40 2.12 11.92
CA PHE A 12 4.34 1.22 11.47
C PHE A 12 4.88 -0.19 11.24
N SER A 13 4.13 -1.20 11.68
CA SER A 13 4.49 -2.62 11.49
C SER A 13 4.36 -3.08 10.04
N ALA A 14 3.45 -2.48 9.27
CA ALA A 14 3.35 -2.68 7.83
C ALA A 14 2.81 -1.42 7.15
N ILE A 15 3.29 -1.15 5.93
CA ILE A 15 2.90 -0.02 5.09
C ILE A 15 2.53 -0.59 3.73
N TYR A 16 1.32 -0.34 3.27
CA TYR A 16 0.88 -0.71 1.92
C TYR A 16 0.72 0.54 1.08
N ILE A 17 1.43 0.62 -0.03
CA ILE A 17 1.41 1.73 -0.98
C ILE A 17 0.87 1.19 -2.29
N LEU A 18 -0.30 1.66 -2.69
CA LEU A 18 -0.87 1.42 -4.01
C LEU A 18 -0.78 2.70 -4.83
N ASN A 19 0.19 2.74 -5.74
CA ASN A 19 0.40 3.88 -6.61
C ASN A 19 -0.57 3.83 -7.80
N LEU A 20 -1.51 4.79 -7.85
CA LEU A 20 -2.50 4.90 -8.92
C LEU A 20 -2.00 5.75 -10.09
N LYS A 21 -0.79 6.32 -10.00
CA LYS A 21 -0.21 7.24 -11.00
C LYS A 21 -1.13 8.45 -11.28
N GLY A 22 -1.04 9.02 -12.47
CA GLY A 22 -1.86 10.14 -12.94
C GLY A 22 -1.21 11.50 -12.70
N ALA A 23 0.12 11.54 -12.50
CA ALA A 23 0.85 12.80 -12.42
C ALA A 23 1.18 13.33 -13.82
N ILE A 24 0.68 14.52 -14.16
CA ILE A 24 0.93 15.17 -15.46
C ILE A 24 1.82 16.42 -15.29
N ARG A 25 1.74 17.08 -14.14
CA ARG A 25 2.46 18.34 -13.90
C ARG A 25 3.98 18.14 -13.98
N GLY A 26 4.64 18.87 -14.88
CA GLY A 26 6.10 18.85 -15.03
C GLY A 26 6.68 17.58 -15.66
N LYS A 27 5.85 16.73 -16.27
CA LYS A 27 6.26 15.49 -16.95
C LYS A 27 6.39 15.70 -18.46
N THR A 28 7.27 14.93 -19.11
CA THR A 28 7.33 14.90 -20.58
C THR A 28 6.10 14.20 -21.17
N LYS A 29 5.91 14.26 -22.50
CA LYS A 29 4.80 13.57 -23.16
C LYS A 29 4.88 12.05 -22.95
N GLU A 30 6.08 11.49 -23.00
CA GLU A 30 6.36 10.07 -22.83
C GLU A 30 6.04 9.64 -21.39
N GLN A 31 6.48 10.44 -20.41
CA GLN A 31 6.17 10.19 -19.00
C GLN A 31 4.68 10.33 -18.70
N SER A 32 4.00 11.31 -19.29
CA SER A 32 2.54 11.49 -19.12
C SER A 32 1.76 10.31 -19.71
N LYS A 33 2.24 9.74 -20.82
CA LYS A 33 1.66 8.50 -21.38
C LYS A 33 1.84 7.31 -20.43
N ILE A 34 2.96 7.19 -19.74
CA ILE A 34 3.19 6.13 -18.74
C ILE A 34 2.28 6.34 -17.52
N GLU A 35 2.11 7.57 -17.05
CA GLU A 35 1.26 7.91 -15.90
C GLU A 35 -0.23 7.62 -16.15
N GLY A 36 -0.68 7.78 -17.40
CA GLY A 36 -2.06 7.54 -17.82
C GLY A 36 -3.04 8.56 -17.24
N GLY A 37 -4.33 8.20 -17.22
CA GLY A 37 -5.41 9.06 -16.73
C GLY A 37 -5.42 9.19 -15.21
N ASN A 38 -5.77 10.38 -14.71
CA ASN A 38 -5.96 10.59 -13.27
C ASN A 38 -7.37 10.13 -12.83
N ILE A 39 -7.49 9.59 -11.61
CA ILE A 39 -8.79 9.14 -11.06
C ILE A 39 -9.71 10.32 -10.71
N PHE A 40 -9.16 11.41 -10.20
CA PHE A 40 -9.89 12.60 -9.75
C PHE A 40 -9.86 13.75 -10.76
N ASP A 41 -9.40 13.49 -11.99
CA ASP A 41 -9.25 14.51 -13.04
C ASP A 41 -8.35 15.69 -12.63
N ILE A 42 -7.37 15.43 -11.76
CA ILE A 42 -6.35 16.38 -11.31
C ILE A 42 -5.00 16.11 -11.98
N MET A 43 -4.07 17.07 -11.90
CA MET A 43 -2.74 16.96 -12.51
C MET A 43 -1.68 16.28 -11.63
N THR A 44 -2.00 15.99 -10.37
CA THR A 44 -1.09 15.39 -9.39
C THR A 44 -1.35 13.90 -9.25
N GLY A 45 -0.29 13.10 -9.15
CA GLY A 45 -0.41 11.66 -8.96
C GLY A 45 -1.12 11.31 -7.66
N VAL A 46 -1.86 10.20 -7.68
CA VAL A 46 -2.65 9.73 -6.56
C VAL A 46 -2.10 8.40 -6.07
N THR A 47 -2.10 8.18 -4.76
CA THR A 47 -1.65 6.94 -4.15
C THR A 47 -2.52 6.64 -2.94
N ILE A 48 -2.95 5.40 -2.80
CA ILE A 48 -3.64 4.91 -1.61
C ILE A 48 -2.57 4.35 -0.67
N VAL A 49 -2.54 4.83 0.56
CA VAL A 49 -1.59 4.38 1.58
C VAL A 49 -2.37 3.80 2.76
N ILE A 50 -2.04 2.57 3.16
CA ILE A 50 -2.60 1.91 4.34
C ILE A 50 -1.45 1.68 5.32
N LEU A 51 -1.62 2.18 6.54
CA LEU A 51 -0.61 2.11 7.60
C LEU A 51 -1.14 1.21 8.71
N VAL A 52 -0.41 0.15 9.04
CA VAL A 52 -0.78 -0.82 10.08
C VAL A 52 0.18 -0.68 11.24
N LYS A 53 -0.34 -0.32 12.41
CA LYS A 53 0.42 -0.24 13.66
C LYS A 53 0.09 -1.43 14.54
N ASP A 54 1.09 -2.21 14.89
CA ASP A 54 0.99 -3.33 15.81
C ASP A 54 1.94 -3.08 16.98
N THR A 55 1.37 -2.73 18.14
CA THR A 55 2.13 -2.34 19.34
C THR A 55 2.89 -3.50 19.98
N SER A 56 2.61 -4.74 19.57
CA SER A 56 3.29 -5.93 20.06
C SER A 56 4.60 -6.22 19.33
N LYS A 57 4.76 -5.69 18.11
CA LYS A 57 5.92 -5.93 17.25
C LYS A 57 6.91 -4.77 17.40
N LYS A 58 8.10 -5.09 17.91
CA LYS A 58 9.23 -4.14 18.00
C LYS A 58 10.15 -4.15 16.78
N GLN A 59 9.75 -4.84 15.72
CA GLN A 59 10.54 -5.03 14.51
C GLN A 59 10.17 -3.98 13.45
N GLN A 60 11.15 -3.62 12.63
CA GLN A 60 11.01 -2.61 11.59
C GLN A 60 9.88 -2.97 10.61
N GLY A 61 9.10 -1.97 10.21
CA GLY A 61 7.93 -2.14 9.36
C GLY A 61 8.21 -2.74 8.00
N ILE A 62 7.32 -3.61 7.52
CA ILE A 62 7.38 -4.15 6.16
C ILE A 62 6.70 -3.19 5.19
N LEU A 63 7.39 -2.81 4.11
CA LEU A 63 6.83 -1.98 3.04
C LEU A 63 6.35 -2.84 1.86
N HIS A 64 5.06 -2.77 1.57
CA HIS A 64 4.44 -3.37 0.40
C HIS A 64 4.12 -2.28 -0.62
N TYR A 65 4.75 -2.36 -1.80
CA TYR A 65 4.50 -1.42 -2.89
C TYR A 65 3.84 -2.15 -4.06
N LEU A 66 2.77 -1.56 -4.58
CA LEU A 66 2.06 -2.02 -5.77
C LEU A 66 1.85 -0.85 -6.72
N ASP A 67 2.17 -1.06 -7.99
CA ASP A 67 1.87 -0.14 -9.07
C ASP A 67 0.62 -0.63 -9.82
N ILE A 68 -0.31 0.27 -10.13
CA ILE A 68 -1.53 -0.06 -10.90
C ILE A 68 -1.24 -0.45 -12.36
N GLY A 69 -0.11 0.02 -12.91
CA GLY A 69 0.34 -0.20 -14.29
C GLY A 69 0.38 1.08 -15.14
N ASP A 70 1.02 0.96 -16.31
CA ASP A 70 1.32 2.08 -17.19
C ASP A 70 0.21 2.35 -18.22
N GLY A 71 0.01 3.61 -18.58
CA GLY A 71 -0.85 4.02 -19.69
C GLY A 71 -2.34 3.79 -19.50
N LEU A 72 -2.77 3.45 -18.29
CA LEU A 72 -4.17 3.14 -18.00
C LEU A 72 -5.02 4.40 -17.94
N THR A 73 -6.20 4.34 -18.53
CA THR A 73 -7.25 5.34 -18.41
C THR A 73 -7.89 5.31 -17.01
N LYS A 74 -8.63 6.37 -16.66
CA LYS A 74 -9.38 6.46 -15.40
C LYS A 74 -10.29 5.25 -15.19
N ASN A 75 -11.06 4.86 -16.21
CA ASN A 75 -12.00 3.75 -16.12
C ASN A 75 -11.27 2.41 -15.93
N GLU A 76 -10.18 2.16 -16.65
CA GLU A 76 -9.39 0.93 -16.47
C GLU A 76 -8.79 0.83 -15.08
N LYS A 77 -8.33 1.96 -14.51
CA LYS A 77 -7.85 2.01 -13.13
C LYS A 77 -8.96 1.69 -12.13
N LEU A 78 -10.16 2.27 -12.31
CA LEU A 78 -11.31 1.99 -11.45
C LEU A 78 -11.77 0.53 -11.56
N SER A 79 -11.88 -0.01 -12.78
CA SER A 79 -12.23 -1.42 -12.98
C SER A 79 -11.19 -2.35 -12.39
N LYS A 80 -9.89 -2.01 -12.44
CA LYS A 80 -8.86 -2.77 -11.71
C LYS A 80 -9.07 -2.71 -10.21
N LEU A 81 -9.54 -1.60 -9.64
CA LEU A 81 -9.82 -1.50 -8.21
C LEU A 81 -11.07 -2.29 -7.79
N GLU A 82 -12.09 -2.33 -8.65
CA GLU A 82 -13.34 -3.07 -8.40
C GLU A 82 -13.15 -4.59 -8.56
N VAL A 83 -12.45 -5.01 -9.61
CA VAL A 83 -12.28 -6.43 -9.94
C VAL A 83 -11.12 -7.06 -9.19
N ASN A 84 -10.08 -6.28 -8.81
CA ASN A 84 -8.94 -6.93 -8.19
C ASN A 84 -9.21 -7.38 -6.76
N PRO A 85 -8.80 -8.61 -6.43
CA PRO A 85 -8.70 -9.09 -5.07
C PRO A 85 -7.57 -8.38 -4.28
N TYR A 86 -7.04 -7.22 -4.70
CA TYR A 86 -5.96 -6.57 -3.95
C TYR A 86 -6.42 -6.15 -2.56
N PHE A 87 -7.66 -5.66 -2.42
CA PHE A 87 -8.21 -5.37 -1.11
C PHE A 87 -8.43 -6.67 -0.32
N SER A 88 -8.94 -7.74 -0.92
CA SER A 88 -9.13 -9.02 -0.23
C SER A 88 -7.82 -9.73 0.13
N ARG A 89 -6.75 -9.51 -0.64
CA ARG A 89 -5.40 -10.06 -0.44
C ARG A 89 -4.61 -9.25 0.58
N ILE A 90 -4.78 -7.92 0.62
CA ILE A 90 -4.33 -7.08 1.74
C ILE A 90 -5.09 -7.47 3.01
N LEU A 91 -6.41 -7.63 2.95
CA LEU A 91 -7.22 -8.08 4.08
C LEU A 91 -6.82 -9.49 4.54
N SER A 92 -6.54 -10.41 3.61
CA SER A 92 -6.09 -11.77 3.95
C SER A 92 -4.67 -11.78 4.53
N MET A 93 -3.77 -10.90 4.07
CA MET A 93 -2.44 -10.72 4.66
C MET A 93 -2.51 -10.13 6.07
N ILE A 94 -3.44 -9.21 6.31
CA ILE A 94 -3.73 -8.68 7.64
C ILE A 94 -4.31 -9.80 8.52
N LEU A 95 -5.27 -10.57 8.02
CA LEU A 95 -5.88 -11.69 8.76
C LEU A 95 -4.86 -12.77 9.10
N SER A 96 -4.00 -13.18 8.16
CA SER A 96 -2.97 -14.19 8.41
C SER A 96 -1.92 -13.70 9.42
N SER A 97 -1.57 -12.42 9.36
CA SER A 97 -0.69 -11.79 10.35
C SER A 97 -1.32 -11.73 11.75
N LEU A 98 -2.64 -11.46 11.84
CA LEU A 98 -3.39 -11.48 13.10
C LEU A 98 -3.55 -12.90 13.66
N ILE A 99 -3.83 -13.90 12.82
CA ILE A 99 -3.93 -15.31 13.23
C ILE A 99 -2.58 -15.80 13.76
N CYS A 100 -1.49 -15.48 13.07
CA CYS A 100 -0.14 -15.80 13.53
C CYS A 100 0.18 -15.11 14.87
N PHE A 101 -0.29 -13.87 15.05
CA PHE A 101 -0.16 -13.14 16.31
C PHE A 101 -0.90 -13.84 17.46
N ILE A 102 -2.19 -14.19 17.28
CA ILE A 102 -2.99 -14.90 18.28
C ILE A 102 -2.38 -16.26 18.64
N CYS A 103 -1.92 -17.03 17.66
CA CYS A 103 -1.25 -18.32 17.90
C CYS A 103 0.06 -18.17 18.69
N SER A 104 0.84 -17.11 18.41
CA SER A 104 2.09 -16.84 19.13
C SER A 104 1.84 -16.41 20.58
N SER A 105 0.81 -15.59 20.83
CA SER A 105 0.39 -15.20 22.18
C SER A 105 -0.18 -16.35 23.00
N ALA A 106 -0.88 -17.31 22.36
CA ALA A 106 -1.43 -18.48 23.04
C ALA A 106 -0.37 -19.50 23.49
N SER A 107 0.77 -19.59 22.80
CA SER A 107 1.88 -20.48 23.17
C SER A 107 2.66 -19.98 24.39
N ALA A 108 2.74 -18.66 24.58
CA ALA A 108 3.47 -18.04 25.69
C ALA A 108 2.78 -18.20 27.07
N ASN A 109 1.51 -18.63 27.12
CA ASN A 109 0.72 -18.71 28.35
C ASN A 109 0.51 -20.16 28.86
N LYS A 110 1.29 -21.13 28.36
CA LYS A 110 1.19 -22.55 28.73
C LYS A 110 2.41 -23.10 29.49
N SER A 111 3.34 -22.23 29.89
CA SER A 111 4.55 -22.56 30.65
C SER A 111 4.56 -21.90 32.04
N SER A 112 3.49 -22.09 32.81
CA SER A 112 3.44 -21.80 34.26
C SER A 112 2.65 -22.88 34.95
#